data_AF-A0A0N8KHX9-F1
#
_entry.id   AF-A0A0N8KHX9-F1
#
_cell.length_a   1.000
_cell.length_b   1.000
_cell.length_c   1.000
_cell.angle_alpha   90.00
_cell.angle_beta   90.00
_cell.angle_gamma   90.00
#
_symmetry.space_group_name_H-M   'P 1'
#
loop_
_entity.id
_entity.type
_entity.pdbx_description
1 polymer ?
#
loop_
_entity_poly.entity_id
_entity_poly.type
_entity_poly.pdbx_seq_one_letter_code
_entity_poly.pdbx_strand_id
1 'polypeptide(L)'
;MSRMRLAIRHTTHYSFGSPVMHALQRLRLTPKETQGQRIVEWQMHLDNAHTELAYDDQHFNHVTLIGVEPGAREVMVTCEGIVETEDNAGVIGRHSGHLPLWSFLRQTPLTRPGPKMRALLREVQGPVEEAPLDFLHALSGLIRERVAYETGRTDSGTTGEEAVSHGFGVCQDHAHIFIGAARANGIPARYVSGYLMMDDRIDQEATHAWAE
;
A
#
# COMPACT_ATOMS: atom_id res chain seq x y z
N MET A 1 -3.74 -2.02 -25.03
CA MET A 1 -3.88 -2.11 -23.57
C MET A 1 -4.54 -3.43 -23.26
N SER A 2 -3.92 -4.27 -22.42
CA SER A 2 -4.53 -5.55 -22.02
C SER A 2 -5.48 -5.29 -20.86
N ARG A 3 -6.70 -5.83 -20.95
CA ARG A 3 -7.67 -5.83 -19.85
C ARG A 3 -7.58 -7.16 -19.14
N MET A 4 -7.48 -7.13 -17.81
CA MET A 4 -7.53 -8.31 -16.97
C MET A 4 -8.75 -8.24 -16.06
N ARG A 5 -9.33 -9.41 -15.79
CA ARG A 5 -10.43 -9.58 -14.84
C ARG A 5 -9.93 -10.49 -13.73
N LEU A 6 -9.84 -9.95 -12.52
CA LEU A 6 -9.30 -10.62 -11.34
C LEU A 6 -10.44 -10.97 -10.39
N ALA A 7 -10.49 -12.24 -9.98
CA ALA A 7 -11.28 -12.67 -8.84
C ALA A 7 -10.39 -12.64 -7.60
N ILE A 8 -10.84 -11.95 -6.55
CA ILE A 8 -10.08 -11.73 -5.33
C ILE A 8 -10.89 -12.31 -4.18
N ARG A 9 -10.23 -13.05 -3.28
CA ARG A 9 -10.75 -13.45 -1.98
C ARG A 9 -9.66 -13.28 -0.94
N HIS A 10 -9.95 -12.58 0.14
CA HIS A 10 -9.05 -12.34 1.26
C HIS A 10 -9.82 -12.49 2.57
N THR A 11 -9.32 -13.34 3.46
CA THR A 11 -9.83 -13.46 4.83
C THR A 11 -8.77 -13.02 5.83
N THR A 12 -9.09 -12.02 6.65
CA THR A 12 -8.30 -11.68 7.84
C THR A 12 -8.95 -12.35 9.06
N HIS A 13 -8.16 -13.13 9.81
CA HIS A 13 -8.59 -13.76 11.06
C HIS A 13 -7.88 -13.12 12.25
N TYR A 14 -8.64 -12.53 13.16
CA TYR A 14 -8.16 -12.01 14.43
C TYR A 14 -8.48 -13.01 15.54
N SER A 15 -7.48 -13.39 16.33
CA SER A 15 -7.64 -14.20 17.54
C SER A 15 -7.20 -13.38 18.77
N PHE A 16 -8.07 -13.25 19.76
CA PHE A 16 -7.85 -12.47 20.98
C PHE A 16 -7.51 -13.38 22.17
N GLY A 17 -6.48 -13.01 22.94
CA GLY A 17 -6.09 -13.76 24.14
C GLY A 17 -7.17 -13.77 25.24
N SER A 18 -8.05 -12.77 25.26
CA SER A 18 -9.19 -12.67 26.16
C SER A 18 -10.43 -12.17 25.41
N PRO A 19 -11.64 -12.44 25.91
CA PRO A 19 -12.86 -11.92 25.30
C PRO A 19 -12.83 -10.39 25.16
N VAL A 20 -13.19 -9.90 23.99
CA VAL A 20 -13.25 -8.46 23.71
C VAL A 20 -14.43 -7.85 24.45
N MET A 21 -14.20 -6.81 25.24
CA MET A 21 -15.29 -6.07 25.90
C MET A 21 -15.93 -5.07 24.95
N HIS A 22 -15.10 -4.34 24.20
CA HIS A 22 -15.49 -3.37 23.18
C HIS A 22 -14.30 -3.11 22.27
N ALA A 23 -14.49 -3.21 20.95
CA ALA A 23 -13.46 -2.84 19.97
C ALA A 23 -14.10 -2.28 18.71
N LEU A 24 -13.50 -1.21 18.20
CA LEU A 24 -13.83 -0.60 16.90
C LEU A 24 -12.61 -0.69 15.99
N GLN A 25 -12.82 -1.04 14.73
CA GLN A 25 -11.75 -1.11 13.73
C GLN A 25 -12.17 -0.42 12.43
N ARG A 26 -11.23 0.32 11.83
CA ARG A 26 -11.41 0.91 10.50
C ARG A 26 -10.71 0.04 9.48
N LEU A 27 -11.48 -0.53 8.57
CA LEU A 27 -11.02 -1.38 7.49
C LEU A 27 -10.91 -0.57 6.20
N ARG A 28 -9.84 -0.81 5.43
CA ARG A 28 -9.63 -0.28 4.07
C ARG A 28 -9.35 -1.44 3.13
N LEU A 29 -10.33 -2.35 3.06
CA LEU A 29 -10.19 -3.62 2.34
C LEU A 29 -10.91 -3.64 1.00
N THR A 30 -11.73 -2.62 0.71
CA THR A 30 -12.38 -2.43 -0.59
C THR A 30 -11.40 -1.78 -1.57
N PRO A 31 -11.20 -2.32 -2.78
CA PRO A 31 -10.41 -1.69 -3.82
C PRO A 31 -10.89 -0.28 -4.13
N LYS A 32 -10.02 0.53 -4.72
CA LYS A 32 -10.36 1.89 -5.14
C LYS A 32 -10.55 1.93 -6.65
N GLU A 33 -11.65 2.52 -7.13
CA GLU A 33 -11.82 2.78 -8.56
C GLU A 33 -10.85 3.88 -9.04
N THR A 34 -10.19 3.62 -10.16
CA THR A 34 -9.24 4.55 -10.80
C THR A 34 -9.43 4.51 -12.32
N GLN A 35 -8.67 5.30 -13.08
CA GLN A 35 -8.84 5.35 -14.54
C GLN A 35 -8.52 4.01 -15.22
N GLY A 36 -7.72 3.15 -14.59
CA GLY A 36 -7.38 1.82 -15.08
C GLY A 36 -7.93 0.68 -14.21
N GLN A 37 -8.85 0.96 -13.29
CA GLN A 37 -9.41 -0.07 -12.39
C GLN A 37 -10.89 0.17 -12.11
N ARG A 38 -11.71 -0.85 -12.34
CA ARG A 38 -13.16 -0.84 -12.11
C ARG A 38 -13.57 -1.99 -11.22
N ILE A 39 -14.43 -1.73 -10.24
CA ILE A 39 -14.99 -2.78 -9.39
C ILE A 39 -16.26 -3.31 -10.08
N VAL A 40 -16.29 -4.61 -10.37
CA VAL A 40 -17.46 -5.27 -10.97
C VAL A 40 -18.43 -5.71 -9.88
N GLU A 41 -17.88 -6.34 -8.85
CA GLU A 41 -18.60 -6.80 -7.67
C GLU A 41 -17.64 -6.81 -6.49
N TRP A 42 -18.11 -6.44 -5.31
CA TRP A 42 -17.34 -6.53 -4.07
C TRP A 42 -18.25 -6.73 -2.88
N GLN A 43 -17.90 -7.67 -2.01
CA GLN A 43 -18.62 -7.98 -0.79
C GLN A 43 -17.65 -8.13 0.37
N MET A 44 -18.10 -7.75 1.57
CA MET A 44 -17.38 -7.92 2.83
C MET A 44 -18.30 -8.63 3.81
N HIS A 45 -17.88 -9.80 4.27
CA HIS A 45 -18.56 -10.61 5.27
C HIS A 45 -17.82 -10.51 6.59
N LEU A 46 -18.58 -10.40 7.69
CA LEU A 46 -18.06 -10.23 9.04
C LEU A 46 -18.62 -11.33 9.95
N ASP A 47 -17.75 -12.01 10.67
CA ASP A 47 -18.11 -12.97 11.71
C ASP A 47 -17.67 -12.44 13.07
N ASN A 48 -18.59 -12.45 14.06
CA ASN A 48 -18.43 -11.84 15.39
C ASN A 48 -18.09 -10.34 15.35
N ALA A 49 -18.52 -9.66 14.29
CA ALA A 49 -18.47 -8.22 14.15
C ALA A 49 -19.63 -7.75 13.26
N HIS A 50 -19.96 -6.47 13.33
CA HIS A 50 -20.95 -5.83 12.48
C HIS A 50 -20.44 -4.49 11.95
N THR A 51 -21.01 -4.05 10.82
CA THR A 51 -20.72 -2.72 10.27
C THR A 51 -21.41 -1.65 11.09
N GLU A 52 -20.64 -0.66 11.55
CA GLU A 52 -21.14 0.52 12.24
C GLU A 52 -21.52 1.61 11.23
N LEU A 53 -20.57 1.93 10.33
CA LEU A 53 -20.78 2.87 9.23
C LEU A 53 -19.73 2.69 8.14
N ALA A 54 -20.02 3.18 6.94
CA ALA A 54 -19.11 3.22 5.81
C ALA A 54 -19.01 4.64 5.23
N TYR A 55 -17.82 5.04 4.81
CA TYR A 55 -17.55 6.39 4.28
C TYR A 55 -16.26 6.41 3.45
N ASP A 56 -16.12 7.42 2.58
CA ASP A 56 -14.86 7.67 1.88
C ASP A 56 -14.01 8.67 2.68
N ASP A 57 -12.73 8.32 2.92
CA ASP A 57 -11.80 9.20 3.63
C ASP A 57 -11.22 10.30 2.71
N GLN A 58 -10.39 11.18 3.27
CA GLN A 58 -9.75 12.28 2.54
C GLN A 58 -8.81 11.83 1.40
N HIS A 59 -8.34 10.57 1.42
CA HIS A 59 -7.55 9.98 0.34
C HIS A 59 -8.44 9.30 -0.71
N PHE A 60 -9.76 9.36 -0.53
CA PHE A 60 -10.77 8.68 -1.33
C PHE A 60 -10.59 7.14 -1.25
N ASN A 61 -10.26 6.64 -0.05
CA ASN A 61 -10.37 5.22 0.26
C ASN A 61 -11.77 4.96 0.84
N HIS A 62 -12.41 3.87 0.42
CA HIS A 62 -13.62 3.41 1.08
C HIS A 62 -13.27 2.76 2.43
N VAL A 63 -13.74 3.36 3.51
CA VAL A 63 -13.51 2.92 4.88
C VAL A 63 -14.78 2.29 5.44
N THR A 64 -14.66 1.06 5.95
CA THR A 64 -15.70 0.39 6.72
C THR A 64 -15.31 0.40 8.18
N LEU A 65 -16.09 1.09 9.03
CA LEU A 65 -15.95 0.98 10.48
C LEU A 65 -16.75 -0.23 10.95
N ILE A 66 -16.10 -1.13 11.68
CA ILE A 66 -16.73 -2.31 12.27
C ILE A 66 -16.65 -2.25 13.80
N GLY A 67 -17.70 -2.76 14.45
CA GLY A 67 -17.76 -3.06 15.88
C GLY A 67 -17.61 -4.56 16.10
N VAL A 68 -16.75 -4.95 17.03
CA VAL A 68 -16.59 -6.36 17.44
C VAL A 68 -17.64 -6.71 18.47
N GLU A 69 -18.27 -7.88 18.32
CA GLU A 69 -19.28 -8.36 19.26
C GLU A 69 -18.70 -8.55 20.67
N PRO A 70 -19.35 -8.03 21.73
CA PRO A 70 -18.89 -8.24 23.10
C PRO A 70 -18.80 -9.72 23.45
N GLY A 71 -17.67 -10.12 24.01
CA GLY A 71 -17.36 -11.51 24.35
C GLY A 71 -16.69 -12.32 23.23
N ALA A 72 -16.57 -11.75 22.02
CA ALA A 72 -15.87 -12.42 20.93
C ALA A 72 -14.40 -12.71 21.29
N ARG A 73 -13.94 -13.91 20.92
CA ARG A 73 -12.52 -14.33 21.00
C ARG A 73 -11.87 -14.42 19.64
N GLU A 74 -12.67 -14.47 18.59
CA GLU A 74 -12.23 -14.53 17.21
C GLU A 74 -13.13 -13.60 16.38
N VAL A 75 -12.54 -12.93 15.40
CA VAL A 75 -13.25 -12.14 14.39
C VAL A 75 -12.70 -12.51 13.03
N MET A 76 -13.59 -12.82 12.09
CA MET A 76 -13.22 -13.04 10.69
C MET A 76 -13.79 -11.93 9.83
N VAL A 77 -12.94 -11.41 8.94
CA VAL A 77 -13.31 -10.44 7.92
C VAL A 77 -12.96 -11.05 6.58
N THR A 78 -13.98 -11.42 5.79
CA THR A 78 -13.79 -12.00 4.46
C THR A 78 -14.24 -11.01 3.40
N CYS A 79 -13.32 -10.56 2.56
CA CYS A 79 -13.61 -9.76 1.39
C CYS A 79 -13.49 -10.61 0.14
N GLU A 80 -14.45 -10.48 -0.77
CA GLU A 80 -14.41 -11.16 -2.06
C GLU A 80 -15.05 -10.31 -3.17
N GLY A 81 -14.58 -10.49 -4.39
CA GLY A 81 -15.14 -9.76 -5.51
C GLY A 81 -14.37 -9.92 -6.81
N ILE A 82 -14.83 -9.16 -7.80
CA ILE A 82 -14.30 -9.15 -9.14
C ILE A 82 -13.90 -7.72 -9.49
N VAL A 83 -12.66 -7.55 -9.91
CA VAL A 83 -12.10 -6.27 -10.35
C VAL A 83 -11.60 -6.40 -11.78
N GLU A 84 -11.86 -5.40 -12.61
CA GLU A 84 -11.25 -5.26 -13.92
C GLU A 84 -10.11 -4.24 -13.85
N THR A 85 -8.96 -4.59 -14.42
CA THR A 85 -7.79 -3.73 -14.49
C THR A 85 -7.32 -3.57 -15.93
N GLU A 86 -6.72 -2.42 -16.21
CA GLU A 86 -6.06 -2.10 -17.46
C GLU A 86 -4.58 -1.81 -17.21
N ASP A 87 -3.71 -2.51 -17.92
CA ASP A 87 -2.28 -2.20 -17.88
C ASP A 87 -2.00 -0.93 -18.69
N ASN A 88 -1.75 0.15 -17.96
CA ASN A 88 -1.34 1.46 -18.45
C ASN A 88 0.14 1.75 -18.15
N ALA A 89 0.98 0.71 -18.08
CA ALA A 89 2.40 0.81 -17.74
C ALA A 89 2.66 1.58 -16.43
N GLY A 90 1.82 1.33 -15.42
CA GLY A 90 1.88 1.99 -14.11
C GLY A 90 1.23 3.38 -14.04
N VAL A 91 0.72 3.93 -15.14
CA VAL A 91 0.05 5.23 -15.15
C VAL A 91 -1.44 5.09 -14.80
N ILE A 92 -1.79 5.42 -13.56
CA ILE A 92 -3.17 5.31 -13.04
C ILE A 92 -4.07 6.52 -13.35
N GLY A 93 -3.50 7.56 -13.96
CA GLY A 93 -4.21 8.77 -14.33
C GLY A 93 -4.14 9.91 -13.33
N ARG A 94 -5.13 10.81 -13.37
CA ARG A 94 -5.16 11.99 -12.50
C ARG A 94 -5.51 11.61 -11.06
N HIS A 95 -4.91 12.32 -10.10
CA HIS A 95 -5.23 12.20 -8.69
C HIS A 95 -6.73 12.41 -8.44
N SER A 96 -7.39 11.43 -7.81
CA SER A 96 -8.83 11.42 -7.52
C SER A 96 -9.18 11.70 -6.05
N GLY A 97 -8.19 11.92 -5.18
CA GLY A 97 -8.42 12.20 -3.76
C GLY A 97 -8.80 13.65 -3.49
N HIS A 98 -9.34 13.91 -2.30
CA HIS A 98 -9.68 15.27 -1.84
C HIS A 98 -8.47 16.03 -1.29
N LEU A 99 -7.39 15.30 -0.95
CA LEU A 99 -6.16 15.92 -0.45
C LEU A 99 -5.39 16.60 -1.57
N PRO A 100 -4.92 17.84 -1.36
CA PRO A 100 -4.10 18.51 -2.35
C PRO A 100 -2.74 17.82 -2.48
N LEU A 101 -2.19 17.78 -3.69
CA LEU A 101 -0.96 17.04 -4.00
C LEU A 101 0.22 17.41 -3.09
N TRP A 102 0.36 18.70 -2.73
CA TRP A 102 1.43 19.15 -1.84
C TRP A 102 1.38 18.52 -0.44
N SER A 103 0.23 17.98 0.00
CA SER A 103 0.15 17.22 1.26
C SER A 103 0.99 15.95 1.23
N PHE A 104 1.17 15.36 0.06
CA PHE A 104 2.00 14.17 -0.15
C PHE A 104 3.50 14.47 -0.25
N LEU A 105 3.93 15.72 -0.07
CA LEU A 105 5.35 16.09 0.04
C LEU A 105 5.91 15.91 1.46
N ARG A 106 5.04 15.82 2.46
CA ARG A 106 5.46 15.75 3.87
C ARG A 106 6.13 14.42 4.18
N GLN A 107 7.36 14.49 4.70
CA GLN A 107 8.05 13.32 5.24
C GLN A 107 7.41 12.82 6.55
N THR A 108 7.37 11.50 6.72
CA THR A 108 6.94 10.81 7.94
C THR A 108 8.15 10.13 8.61
N PRO A 109 8.06 9.66 9.87
CA PRO A 109 9.15 8.91 10.51
C PRO A 109 9.66 7.74 9.65
N LEU A 110 8.75 6.98 9.03
CA LEU A 110 9.09 5.81 8.20
C LEU A 110 9.74 6.18 6.85
N THR A 111 9.54 7.41 6.36
CA THR A 111 10.00 7.84 5.02
C THR A 111 11.11 8.89 5.06
N ARG A 112 11.41 9.44 6.23
CA ARG A 112 12.38 10.53 6.37
C ARG A 112 13.79 10.05 5.96
N PRO A 113 14.41 10.67 4.94
CA PRO A 113 15.74 10.27 4.51
C PRO A 113 16.80 10.56 5.57
N GLY A 114 17.63 9.57 5.88
CA GLY A 114 18.87 9.74 6.62
C GLY A 114 20.10 9.79 5.69
N PRO A 115 21.31 9.63 6.24
CA PRO A 115 22.54 9.66 5.47
C PRO A 115 22.61 8.60 4.35
N LYS A 116 22.11 7.38 4.58
CA LYS A 116 22.19 6.27 3.62
C LYS A 116 21.20 6.45 2.49
N MET A 117 19.95 6.83 2.76
CA MET A 117 18.98 7.14 1.71
C MET A 117 19.41 8.36 0.90
N ARG A 118 20.01 9.39 1.54
CA ARG A 118 20.62 10.51 0.80
C ARG A 118 21.81 10.09 -0.06
N ALA A 119 22.57 9.08 0.33
CA ALA A 119 23.65 8.54 -0.49
C ALA A 119 23.10 7.82 -1.71
N LEU A 120 22.12 6.94 -1.51
CA LEU A 120 21.38 6.26 -2.59
C LEU A 120 20.82 7.26 -3.60
N LEU A 121 20.18 8.33 -3.12
CA LEU A 121 19.61 9.39 -3.96
C LEU A 121 20.62 10.07 -4.89
N ARG A 122 21.88 10.24 -4.46
CA ARG A 122 22.92 10.88 -5.29
C ARG A 122 23.37 9.99 -6.45
N GLU A 123 23.04 8.71 -6.41
CA GLU A 123 23.40 7.75 -7.46
C GLU A 123 22.31 7.63 -8.53
N VAL A 124 21.10 8.15 -8.25
CA VAL A 124 20.02 8.18 -9.24
C VAL A 124 20.38 9.16 -10.35
N GLN A 125 20.40 8.66 -11.58
CA GLN A 125 20.65 9.46 -12.77
C GLN A 125 19.34 10.02 -13.31
N GLY A 126 19.43 11.18 -13.97
CA GLY A 126 18.31 11.78 -14.69
C GLY A 126 17.83 13.11 -14.08
N PRO A 127 17.40 14.05 -14.92
CA PRO A 127 16.87 15.33 -14.45
C PRO A 127 15.49 15.15 -13.82
N VAL A 128 15.35 15.54 -12.55
CA VAL A 128 14.07 15.49 -11.81
C VAL A 128 13.03 16.42 -12.45
N GLU A 129 13.43 17.63 -12.85
CA GLU A 129 12.51 18.65 -13.36
C GLU A 129 12.11 18.41 -14.82
N GLU A 130 13.07 18.04 -15.66
CA GLU A 130 12.85 17.84 -17.10
C GLU A 130 12.30 16.46 -17.45
N ALA A 131 12.62 15.42 -16.66
CA ALA A 131 12.21 14.04 -16.91
C ALA A 131 11.85 13.28 -15.61
N PRO A 132 10.83 13.73 -14.86
CA PRO A 132 10.47 13.15 -13.55
C PRO A 132 10.12 11.66 -13.63
N LEU A 133 9.49 11.20 -14.72
CA LEU A 133 9.12 9.79 -14.88
C LEU A 133 10.37 8.90 -15.02
N ASP A 134 11.34 9.32 -15.84
CA ASP A 134 12.59 8.58 -16.03
C ASP A 134 13.39 8.54 -14.73
N PHE A 135 13.43 9.65 -13.98
CA PHE A 135 14.04 9.71 -12.66
C PHE A 135 13.39 8.71 -11.69
N LEU A 136 12.05 8.64 -11.64
CA LEU A 136 11.33 7.72 -10.77
C LEU A 136 11.54 6.24 -11.16
N HIS A 137 11.61 5.94 -12.46
CA HIS A 137 11.98 4.59 -12.91
C HIS A 137 13.43 4.23 -12.53
N ALA A 138 14.38 5.15 -12.70
CA ALA A 138 15.77 4.95 -12.29
C ALA A 138 15.89 4.72 -10.77
N LEU A 139 15.15 5.50 -9.96
CA LEU A 139 15.05 5.32 -8.51
C LEU A 139 14.50 3.94 -8.15
N SER A 140 13.40 3.51 -8.77
CA SER A 140 12.81 2.18 -8.55
C SER A 140 13.81 1.06 -8.86
N GLY A 141 14.50 1.15 -9.99
CA GLY A 141 15.54 0.21 -10.40
C GLY A 141 16.70 0.14 -9.40
N LEU A 142 17.19 1.30 -8.94
CA LEU A 142 18.29 1.38 -7.99
C LEU A 142 17.90 0.81 -6.61
N ILE A 143 16.67 1.06 -6.14
CA ILE A 143 16.17 0.48 -4.88
C ILE A 143 16.17 -1.05 -4.98
N ARG A 144 15.66 -1.60 -6.09
CA ARG A 144 15.64 -3.05 -6.34
C ARG A 144 17.05 -3.66 -6.36
N GLU A 145 18.03 -2.94 -6.88
CA GLU A 145 19.43 -3.40 -6.91
C GLU A 145 20.07 -3.36 -5.52
N ARG A 146 19.77 -2.35 -4.70
CA ARG A 146 20.48 -2.07 -3.45
C ARG A 146 19.82 -2.64 -2.21
N VAL A 147 18.55 -3.00 -2.30
CA VAL A 147 17.76 -3.56 -1.20
C VAL A 147 17.17 -4.88 -1.66
N ALA A 148 17.73 -5.97 -1.13
CA ALA A 148 17.28 -7.32 -1.44
C ALA A 148 15.91 -7.60 -0.79
N TYR A 149 15.02 -8.27 -1.52
CA TYR A 149 13.72 -8.64 -1.00
C TYR A 149 13.84 -9.87 -0.07
N GLU A 150 13.75 -9.67 1.24
CA GLU A 150 13.89 -10.72 2.26
C GLU A 150 12.78 -10.64 3.32
N THR A 151 11.98 -11.70 3.43
CA THR A 151 10.89 -11.78 4.42
C THR A 151 11.39 -12.14 5.81
N GLY A 152 10.71 -11.65 6.86
CA GLY A 152 10.97 -12.05 8.25
C GLY A 152 12.15 -11.36 8.93
N ARG A 153 12.74 -10.33 8.29
CA ARG A 153 13.89 -9.57 8.83
C ARG A 153 13.57 -8.13 9.19
N THR A 154 12.43 -7.62 8.75
CA THR A 154 11.92 -6.29 9.06
C THR A 154 10.54 -6.39 9.69
N ASP A 155 10.09 -5.31 10.31
CA ASP A 155 8.79 -5.20 10.96
C ASP A 155 8.07 -3.91 10.55
N SER A 156 6.83 -3.73 11.02
CA SER A 156 5.99 -2.56 10.69
C SER A 156 6.59 -1.20 11.10
N GLY A 157 7.57 -1.19 11.99
CA GLY A 157 8.28 0.01 12.46
C GLY A 157 9.59 0.28 11.71
N THR A 158 10.06 -0.64 10.86
CA THR A 158 11.29 -0.47 10.09
C THR A 158 11.15 0.72 9.13
N THR A 159 12.07 1.66 9.25
CA THR A 159 12.11 2.87 8.41
C THR A 159 12.79 2.58 7.08
N GLY A 160 12.49 3.39 6.05
CA GLY A 160 13.21 3.30 4.78
C GLY A 160 14.71 3.57 4.93
N GLU A 161 15.14 4.40 5.88
CA GLU A 161 16.58 4.63 6.14
C GLU A 161 17.25 3.37 6.70
N GLU A 162 16.61 2.67 7.62
CA GLU A 162 17.10 1.41 8.17
C GLU A 162 17.16 0.34 7.08
N ALA A 163 16.11 0.20 6.26
CA ALA A 163 16.09 -0.77 5.17
C ALA A 163 17.23 -0.53 4.15
N VAL A 164 17.50 0.72 3.76
CA VAL A 164 18.66 1.05 2.91
C VAL A 164 19.98 0.74 3.63
N SER A 165 20.05 1.00 4.93
CA SER A 165 21.25 0.71 5.73
C SER A 165 21.54 -0.78 5.84
N HIS A 166 20.49 -1.58 5.97
CA HIS A 166 20.53 -3.04 6.06
C HIS A 166 20.82 -3.70 4.70
N GLY A 167 20.34 -3.09 3.61
CA GLY A 167 20.44 -3.66 2.26
C GLY A 167 19.42 -4.77 2.00
N PHE A 168 18.40 -4.91 2.85
CA PHE A 168 17.29 -5.84 2.67
C PHE A 168 15.98 -5.28 3.25
N GLY A 169 14.84 -5.78 2.76
CA GLY A 169 13.51 -5.43 3.25
C GLY A 169 12.39 -6.16 2.50
N VAL A 170 11.15 -5.75 2.75
CA VAL A 170 9.95 -6.26 2.05
C VAL A 170 9.26 -5.13 1.27
N CYS A 171 8.11 -5.42 0.65
CA CYS A 171 7.36 -4.45 -0.15
C CYS A 171 7.10 -3.11 0.56
N GLN A 172 6.77 -3.14 1.86
CA GLN A 172 6.61 -1.94 2.69
C GLN A 172 7.88 -1.08 2.70
N ASP A 173 9.03 -1.71 2.94
CA ASP A 173 10.31 -1.01 3.07
C ASP A 173 10.71 -0.36 1.75
N HIS A 174 10.56 -1.09 0.64
CA HIS A 174 10.81 -0.56 -0.70
C HIS A 174 9.92 0.66 -1.00
N ALA A 175 8.62 0.57 -0.67
CA ALA A 175 7.70 1.69 -0.82
C ALA A 175 8.12 2.89 0.05
N HIS A 176 8.52 2.67 1.31
CA HIS A 176 8.99 3.74 2.19
C HIS A 176 10.24 4.45 1.67
N ILE A 177 11.20 3.70 1.12
CA ILE A 177 12.40 4.26 0.50
C ILE A 177 12.01 5.12 -0.69
N PHE A 178 11.20 4.56 -1.60
CA PHE A 178 10.77 5.27 -2.81
C PHE A 178 10.04 6.57 -2.48
N ILE A 179 9.07 6.52 -1.56
CA ILE A 179 8.30 7.68 -1.12
C ILE A 179 9.21 8.73 -0.48
N GLY A 180 10.11 8.31 0.41
CA GLY A 180 11.06 9.20 1.06
C GLY A 180 11.96 9.92 0.07
N ALA A 181 12.48 9.17 -0.90
CA ALA A 181 13.32 9.65 -1.98
C ALA A 181 12.60 10.61 -2.94
N ALA A 182 11.39 10.26 -3.39
CA ALA A 182 10.58 11.11 -4.26
C ALA A 182 10.24 12.44 -3.57
N ARG A 183 9.77 12.39 -2.31
CA ARG A 183 9.46 13.59 -1.52
C ARG A 183 10.65 14.50 -1.26
N ALA A 184 11.85 13.92 -1.10
CA ALA A 184 13.10 14.68 -0.93
C ALA A 184 13.47 15.49 -2.19
N ASN A 185 12.95 15.09 -3.35
CA ASN A 185 13.13 15.74 -4.64
C ASN A 185 11.89 16.54 -5.08
N GLY A 186 11.00 16.88 -4.14
CA GLY A 186 9.83 17.72 -4.44
C GLY A 186 8.72 17.01 -5.23
N ILE A 187 8.80 15.69 -5.39
CA ILE A 187 7.76 14.89 -6.04
C ILE A 187 6.77 14.39 -4.98
N PRO A 188 5.48 14.76 -5.08
CA PRO A 188 4.45 14.21 -4.21
C PRO A 188 4.36 12.69 -4.37
N ALA A 189 4.47 11.95 -3.27
CA ALA A 189 4.37 10.50 -3.29
C ALA A 189 3.59 9.98 -2.07
N ARG A 190 2.89 8.85 -2.22
CA ARG A 190 2.07 8.23 -1.17
C ARG A 190 2.26 6.73 -1.10
N TYR A 191 1.92 6.19 0.06
CA TYR A 191 1.90 4.75 0.30
C TYR A 191 0.56 4.18 -0.12
N VAL A 192 0.60 3.07 -0.84
CA VAL A 192 -0.58 2.35 -1.30
C VAL A 192 -0.45 0.89 -0.89
N SER A 193 -1.59 0.31 -0.50
CA SER A 193 -1.70 -1.11 -0.21
C SER A 193 -2.86 -1.69 -0.98
N GLY A 194 -2.75 -2.95 -1.41
CA GLY A 194 -3.81 -3.64 -2.11
C GLY A 194 -3.50 -5.12 -2.33
N TYR A 195 -4.23 -5.69 -3.29
CA TYR A 195 -4.09 -7.07 -3.70
C TYR A 195 -3.10 -7.18 -4.87
N LEU A 196 -2.26 -8.21 -4.85
CA LEU A 196 -1.32 -8.51 -5.92
C LEU A 196 -1.67 -9.89 -6.49
N MET A 197 -1.76 -10.01 -7.81
CA MET A 197 -1.76 -11.31 -8.48
C MET A 197 -0.35 -11.55 -9.03
N MET A 198 0.22 -12.70 -8.74
CA MET A 198 1.51 -13.12 -9.29
C MET A 198 1.30 -14.18 -10.37
N ASP A 199 2.19 -14.22 -11.34
CA ASP A 199 2.08 -15.17 -12.46
C ASP A 199 2.38 -16.62 -12.04
N ASP A 200 3.13 -16.81 -10.96
CA ASP A 200 3.61 -18.11 -10.48
C ASP A 200 2.78 -18.70 -9.33
N ARG A 201 1.89 -17.91 -8.72
CA ARG A 201 1.04 -18.35 -7.60
C ARG A 201 -0.23 -17.52 -7.47
N ILE A 202 -1.30 -18.20 -7.07
CA ILE A 202 -2.62 -17.60 -6.83
C ILE A 202 -2.77 -17.27 -5.33
N ASP A 203 -2.47 -18.22 -4.46
CA ASP A 203 -2.62 -18.06 -3.01
C ASP A 203 -1.45 -17.28 -2.41
N GLN A 204 -1.77 -16.24 -1.65
CA GLN A 204 -0.80 -15.35 -1.02
C GLN A 204 -1.29 -14.96 0.38
N GLU A 205 -0.37 -14.96 1.35
CA GLU A 205 -0.69 -14.75 2.77
C GLU A 205 -0.80 -13.26 3.16
N ALA A 206 -0.25 -12.35 2.36
CA ALA A 206 -0.15 -10.94 2.70
C ALA A 206 -0.70 -10.03 1.61
N THR A 207 -1.28 -8.91 2.03
CA THR A 207 -1.51 -7.77 1.13
C THR A 207 -0.17 -7.21 0.66
N HIS A 208 -0.18 -6.55 -0.49
CA HIS A 208 1.02 -5.93 -1.06
C HIS A 208 1.01 -4.42 -0.87
N ALA A 209 2.19 -3.82 -0.90
CA ALA A 209 2.37 -2.38 -0.79
C ALA A 209 3.31 -1.83 -1.85
N TRP A 210 3.00 -0.63 -2.32
CA TRP A 210 3.80 0.11 -3.30
C TRP A 210 3.67 1.62 -3.08
N ALA A 211 4.35 2.39 -3.93
CA ALA A 211 4.31 3.85 -3.95
C ALA A 211 3.61 4.37 -5.20
N GLU A 212 2.89 5.48 -5.05
CA GLU A 212 2.32 6.30 -6.14
C GLU A 212 2.80 7.74 -6.04
#